data_AF-A0A537HZW1-F1
#
_entry.id   AF-A0A537HZW1-F1
#
_cell.length_a   1.000
_cell.length_b   1.000
_cell.length_c   1.000
_cell.angle_alpha   90.00
_cell.angle_beta   90.00
_cell.angle_gamma   90.00
#
_symmetry.space_group_name_H-M   'P 1'
#
loop_
_entity.id
_entity.type
_entity.pdbx_description
1 polymer ?
#
loop_
_entity_poly.entity_id
_entity_poly.type
_entity_poly.pdbx_seq_one_letter_code
_entity_poly.pdbx_strand_id
1 'polypeptide(L)'
;MSIFPSEFTQSIYKSGRSTWVGFVIVIVVAIISAVIVNQVFGPLTDDRDVINFILLLNVTLTAGLLIFGFRVYNSRIRESIAEGRHLPDKLNRYRSAIAVFLVICTFPIFIALLCFVFTGNIYIFVIVAMCFGAVLMKAPTRARATSELQLTSSEKKEFAE
;
A
#
# COMPACT_ATOMS: atom_id res chain seq x y z
N MET A 1 14.98 -31.41 3.06
CA MET A 1 16.32 -30.80 2.97
C MET A 1 16.12 -29.41 2.41
N SER A 2 16.19 -28.37 3.25
CA SER A 2 16.03 -26.99 2.79
C SER A 2 17.22 -26.65 1.88
N ILE A 3 16.91 -26.25 0.64
CA ILE A 3 17.92 -25.94 -0.38
C ILE A 3 18.47 -24.50 -0.18
N PHE A 4 17.85 -23.71 0.70
CA PHE A 4 18.21 -22.31 0.95
C PHE A 4 18.44 -22.04 2.44
N PRO A 5 19.43 -21.19 2.80
CA PRO A 5 19.70 -20.80 4.18
C PRO A 5 18.55 -19.93 4.71
N SER A 6 18.14 -20.14 5.96
CA SER A 6 17.09 -19.35 6.65
C SER A 6 17.40 -17.85 6.67
N GLU A 7 18.68 -17.47 6.61
CA GLU A 7 19.11 -16.07 6.48
C GLU A 7 18.56 -15.38 5.21
N PHE A 8 18.41 -16.14 4.11
CA PHE A 8 17.93 -15.59 2.84
C PHE A 8 16.43 -15.26 2.90
N THR A 9 15.62 -16.14 3.50
CA THR A 9 14.17 -15.91 3.66
C THR A 9 13.89 -14.78 4.66
N GLN A 10 14.67 -14.69 5.74
CA GLN A 10 14.64 -13.58 6.70
C GLN A 10 15.00 -12.24 6.04
N SER A 11 16.01 -12.23 5.17
CA SER A 11 16.43 -11.02 4.42
C SER A 11 15.33 -10.49 3.49
N ILE A 12 14.67 -11.37 2.73
CA ILE A 12 13.56 -11.00 1.84
C ILE A 12 12.41 -10.38 2.64
N TYR A 13 12.05 -10.99 3.78
CA TYR A 13 11.00 -10.48 4.65
C TYR A 13 11.35 -9.10 5.25
N LYS A 14 12.58 -8.96 5.79
CA LYS A 14 13.06 -7.69 6.36
C LYS A 14 13.06 -6.56 5.33
N SER A 15 13.49 -6.87 4.10
CA SER A 15 13.44 -5.94 2.97
C SER A 15 12.00 -5.48 2.68
N GLY A 16 11.04 -6.41 2.56
CA GLY A 16 9.64 -6.06 2.31
C GLY A 16 9.02 -5.21 3.42
N ARG A 17 9.33 -5.51 4.67
CA ARG A 17 8.90 -4.70 5.83
C ARG A 17 9.50 -3.29 5.79
N SER A 18 10.79 -3.17 5.47
CA SER A 18 11.45 -1.87 5.36
C SER A 18 10.82 -1.01 4.25
N THR A 19 10.50 -1.59 3.09
CA THR A 19 9.79 -0.89 2.02
C THR A 19 8.42 -0.38 2.48
N TRP A 20 7.62 -1.23 3.13
CA TRP A 20 6.32 -0.82 3.66
C TRP A 20 6.42 0.32 4.67
N VAL A 21 7.37 0.25 5.61
CA VAL A 21 7.61 1.32 6.60
C VAL A 21 8.01 2.62 5.90
N GLY A 22 8.86 2.55 4.87
CA GLY A 22 9.25 3.72 4.07
C GLY A 22 8.04 4.42 3.44
N PHE A 23 7.13 3.66 2.82
CA PHE A 23 5.89 4.21 2.26
C PHE A 23 5.00 4.88 3.32
N VAL A 24 4.84 4.25 4.49
CA VAL A 24 4.05 4.82 5.59
C VAL A 24 4.65 6.15 6.07
N ILE A 25 5.97 6.21 6.26
CA ILE A 25 6.65 7.44 6.67
C ILE A 25 6.44 8.54 5.63
N VAL A 26 6.63 8.22 4.34
CA VAL A 26 6.43 9.17 3.24
C VAL A 26 5.00 9.71 3.21
N ILE A 27 4.00 8.86 3.38
CA ILE A 27 2.59 9.27 3.43
C ILE A 27 2.32 10.20 4.62
N VAL A 28 2.83 9.85 5.81
CA VAL A 28 2.65 10.67 7.02
C VAL A 28 3.31 12.03 6.87
N VAL A 29 4.54 12.09 6.35
CA VAL A 29 5.23 13.35 6.07
C VAL A 29 4.44 14.18 5.06
N ALA A 30 3.96 13.58 3.97
CA ALA A 30 3.17 14.28 2.97
C ALA A 30 1.86 14.85 3.54
N ILE A 31 1.17 14.10 4.42
CA ILE A 31 -0.01 14.58 5.13
C ILE A 31 0.31 15.83 5.96
N ILE A 32 1.37 15.76 6.78
CA ILE A 32 1.77 16.88 7.64
C ILE A 32 2.16 18.10 6.78
N SER A 33 2.95 17.89 5.73
CA SER A 33 3.35 18.96 4.81
C SER A 33 2.14 19.61 4.13
N ALA A 34 1.16 18.82 3.67
CA ALA A 34 -0.04 19.35 3.04
C ALA A 34 -0.87 20.22 4.00
N VAL A 35 -1.00 19.79 5.27
CA VAL A 35 -1.68 20.56 6.31
C VAL A 35 -0.96 21.88 6.59
N ILE A 36 0.36 21.86 6.75
CA ILE A 36 1.17 23.07 7.00
C ILE A 36 1.03 24.04 5.82
N VAL A 37 1.17 23.56 4.58
CA VAL A 37 1.06 24.40 3.38
C VAL A 37 -0.32 25.06 3.32
N ASN A 38 -1.39 24.31 3.56
CA ASN A 38 -2.74 24.87 3.53
C ASN A 38 -2.98 25.88 4.66
N GLN A 39 -2.40 25.69 5.86
CA GLN A 39 -2.49 26.65 6.95
C GLN A 39 -1.69 27.94 6.72
N VAL A 40 -0.54 27.86 6.04
CA VAL A 40 0.34 29.02 5.79
C VAL A 40 -0.13 29.84 4.60
N PHE A 41 -0.52 29.19 3.50
CA PHE A 41 -0.84 29.85 2.23
C PHE A 41 -2.35 29.98 1.97
N GLY A 42 -3.19 29.23 2.70
CA GLY A 42 -4.62 29.13 2.42
C GLY A 42 -4.95 28.28 1.18
N PRO A 43 -6.24 28.06 0.89
CA PRO A 43 -6.68 27.41 -0.33
C PRO A 43 -6.42 28.29 -1.56
N LEU A 44 -6.06 27.66 -2.67
CA LEU A 44 -5.80 28.33 -3.96
C LEU A 44 -7.08 28.61 -4.75
N THR A 45 -8.19 27.92 -4.45
CA THR A 45 -9.49 28.14 -5.04
C THR A 45 -10.59 28.13 -3.98
N ASP A 46 -11.57 29.03 -4.12
CA ASP A 46 -12.79 29.11 -3.29
C ASP A 46 -14.06 28.85 -4.12
N ASP A 47 -13.90 28.54 -5.41
CA ASP A 47 -15.03 28.24 -6.29
C ASP A 47 -15.62 26.86 -5.94
N ARG A 48 -16.87 26.88 -5.44
CA ARG A 48 -17.58 25.68 -4.99
C ARG A 48 -17.82 24.67 -6.11
N ASP A 49 -18.08 25.09 -7.34
CA ASP A 49 -18.34 24.19 -8.46
C ASP A 49 -17.05 23.48 -8.87
N VAL A 50 -15.93 24.22 -8.87
CA VAL A 50 -14.60 23.65 -9.11
C VAL A 50 -14.22 22.67 -8.00
N ILE A 51 -14.46 23.02 -6.73
CA ILE A 51 -14.19 22.14 -5.58
C ILE A 51 -15.00 20.84 -5.69
N ASN A 52 -16.28 20.93 -6.01
CA ASN A 52 -17.16 19.76 -6.17
C ASN A 52 -16.71 18.87 -7.33
N PHE A 53 -16.31 19.47 -8.46
CA PHE A 53 -15.76 18.74 -9.59
C PHE A 53 -14.46 18.00 -9.23
N ILE A 54 -13.53 18.69 -8.54
CA ILE A 54 -12.27 18.10 -8.06
C ILE A 54 -12.55 16.94 -7.11
N LEU A 55 -13.49 17.10 -6.17
CA LEU A 55 -13.88 16.05 -5.24
C LEU A 55 -14.44 14.82 -5.98
N LEU A 56 -15.39 15.03 -6.91
CA LEU A 56 -15.99 13.94 -7.67
C LEU A 56 -14.95 13.17 -8.49
N LEU A 57 -14.04 13.90 -9.15
CA LEU A 57 -12.93 13.32 -9.89
C LEU A 57 -12.02 12.49 -8.98
N ASN A 58 -11.65 13.02 -7.82
CA ASN A 58 -10.76 12.38 -6.87
C ASN A 58 -11.38 11.10 -6.29
N VAL A 59 -12.66 11.13 -5.92
CA VAL A 59 -13.40 9.96 -5.45
C VAL A 59 -13.46 8.88 -6.53
N THR A 60 -13.81 9.26 -7.76
CA THR A 60 -13.94 8.30 -8.87
C THR A 60 -12.60 7.65 -9.22
N LEU A 61 -11.53 8.45 -9.29
CA LEU A 61 -10.18 7.95 -9.53
C LEU A 61 -9.71 7.02 -8.42
N THR A 62 -9.92 7.40 -7.17
CA THR A 62 -9.50 6.62 -6.01
C THR A 62 -10.25 5.29 -5.93
N ALA A 63 -11.56 5.29 -6.15
CA ALA A 63 -12.36 4.07 -6.18
C ALA A 63 -11.87 3.11 -7.26
N GLY A 64 -11.63 3.61 -8.48
CA GLY A 64 -11.10 2.81 -9.59
C GLY A 64 -9.73 2.20 -9.29
N LEU A 65 -8.81 3.01 -8.75
CA LEU A 65 -7.46 2.56 -8.40
C LEU A 65 -7.44 1.56 -7.24
N LEU A 66 -8.30 1.74 -6.23
CA LEU A 66 -8.42 0.77 -5.14
C LEU A 66 -8.92 -0.59 -5.64
N ILE A 67 -10.00 -0.61 -6.44
CA ILE A 67 -10.53 -1.84 -7.02
C ILE A 67 -9.46 -2.54 -7.88
N PHE A 68 -8.77 -1.76 -8.73
CA PHE A 68 -7.68 -2.26 -9.55
C PHE A 68 -6.53 -2.81 -8.71
N GLY A 69 -6.11 -2.09 -7.66
CA GLY A 69 -5.06 -2.51 -6.73
C GLY A 69 -5.37 -3.83 -6.04
N PHE A 70 -6.59 -4.00 -5.51
CA PHE A 70 -7.02 -5.26 -4.91
C PHE A 70 -7.06 -6.41 -5.92
N ARG A 71 -7.52 -6.14 -7.16
CA ARG A 71 -7.56 -7.16 -8.22
C ARG A 71 -6.15 -7.62 -8.61
N VAL A 72 -5.23 -6.69 -8.83
CA VAL A 72 -3.82 -6.99 -9.17
C VAL A 72 -3.13 -7.72 -8.02
N TYR A 73 -3.35 -7.28 -6.77
CA TYR A 73 -2.82 -7.96 -5.60
C TYR A 73 -3.29 -9.42 -5.54
N ASN A 74 -4.60 -9.64 -5.60
CA ASN A 74 -5.18 -10.98 -5.50
C ASN A 74 -4.75 -11.89 -6.66
N SER A 75 -4.59 -11.35 -7.88
CA SER A 75 -4.05 -12.13 -9.02
C SER A 75 -2.63 -12.60 -8.73
N ARG A 76 -1.75 -11.67 -8.31
CA ARG A 76 -0.34 -11.99 -8.05
C ARG A 76 -0.14 -12.95 -6.88
N ILE A 77 -1.00 -12.88 -5.86
CA ILE A 77 -0.99 -13.87 -4.77
C ILE A 77 -1.45 -15.25 -5.25
N ARG A 78 -2.48 -15.32 -6.10
CA ARG A 78 -2.90 -16.62 -6.68
C ARG A 78 -1.81 -17.23 -7.56
N GLU A 79 -1.16 -16.41 -8.38
CA GLU A 79 -0.02 -16.81 -9.19
C GLU A 79 1.17 -17.27 -8.33
N SER A 80 1.44 -16.62 -7.19
CA SER A 80 2.52 -17.05 -6.29
C SER A 80 2.23 -18.38 -5.61
N ILE A 81 0.96 -18.67 -5.30
CA ILE A 81 0.55 -19.97 -4.74
C ILE A 81 0.64 -21.06 -5.81
N ALA A 82 0.16 -20.79 -7.04
CA ALA A 82 0.10 -21.79 -8.10
C ALA A 82 1.48 -22.16 -8.69
N GLU A 83 2.38 -21.18 -8.82
CA GLU A 83 3.68 -21.38 -9.50
C GLU A 83 4.88 -21.44 -8.55
N GLY A 84 4.73 -21.02 -7.29
CA GLY A 84 5.81 -21.02 -6.31
C GLY A 84 6.16 -22.44 -5.89
N ARG A 85 7.19 -23.02 -6.51
CA ARG A 85 7.68 -24.37 -6.14
C ARG A 85 8.41 -24.39 -4.79
N HIS A 86 9.03 -23.25 -4.41
CA HIS A 86 9.84 -23.13 -3.20
C HIS A 86 9.48 -21.86 -2.41
N LEU A 87 9.72 -21.93 -1.09
CA LEU A 87 9.42 -20.86 -0.12
C LEU A 87 10.05 -19.49 -0.50
N PRO A 88 11.31 -19.40 -0.96
CA PRO A 88 11.91 -18.11 -1.33
C PRO A 88 11.22 -17.44 -2.52
N ASP A 89 10.79 -18.22 -3.51
CA ASP A 89 10.08 -17.71 -4.69
C ASP A 89 8.69 -17.19 -4.32
N LYS A 90 7.97 -17.93 -3.46
CA LYS A 90 6.68 -17.48 -2.91
C LYS A 90 6.82 -16.16 -2.15
N LEU A 91 7.83 -16.04 -1.28
CA LEU A 91 8.11 -14.84 -0.50
C LEU A 91 8.53 -13.66 -1.38
N ASN A 92 9.34 -13.89 -2.42
CA ASN A 92 9.77 -12.81 -3.31
C ASN A 92 8.60 -12.28 -4.17
N ARG A 93 7.76 -13.18 -4.68
CA ARG A 93 6.53 -12.80 -5.40
C ARG A 93 5.52 -12.09 -4.49
N TYR A 94 5.37 -12.54 -3.25
CA TYR A 94 4.58 -11.88 -2.22
C TYR A 94 5.05 -10.44 -1.97
N ARG A 95 6.36 -10.25 -1.77
CA ARG A 95 6.98 -8.93 -1.59
C ARG A 95 6.71 -8.03 -2.79
N SER A 96 6.87 -8.55 -4.01
CA SER A 96 6.57 -7.80 -5.24
C SER A 96 5.09 -7.40 -5.32
N ALA A 97 4.17 -8.31 -4.99
CA ALA A 97 2.73 -8.03 -4.98
C ALA A 97 2.36 -6.92 -3.99
N ILE A 98 2.92 -6.95 -2.78
CA ILE A 98 2.75 -5.87 -1.79
C ILE A 98 3.32 -4.56 -2.32
N ALA A 99 4.53 -4.56 -2.88
CA ALA A 99 5.15 -3.34 -3.39
C ALA A 99 4.30 -2.69 -4.50
N VAL A 100 3.78 -3.48 -5.43
CA VAL A 100 2.87 -2.99 -6.49
C VAL A 100 1.58 -2.42 -5.87
N PHE A 101 0.99 -3.12 -4.91
CA PHE A 101 -0.21 -2.63 -4.21
C PHE A 101 0.04 -1.30 -3.48
N LEU A 102 1.20 -1.16 -2.82
CA LEU A 102 1.60 0.08 -2.15
C LEU A 102 1.71 1.24 -3.13
N VAL A 103 2.36 1.05 -4.29
CA VAL A 103 2.47 2.09 -5.31
C VAL A 103 1.09 2.51 -5.83
N ILE A 104 0.22 1.54 -6.14
CA ILE A 104 -1.14 1.81 -6.63
C ILE A 104 -1.97 2.58 -5.59
N CYS A 105 -1.86 2.25 -4.30
CA CYS A 105 -2.60 2.94 -3.25
C CYS A 105 -1.99 4.28 -2.85
N THR A 106 -0.68 4.46 -3.05
CA THR A 106 0.02 5.70 -2.69
C THR A 106 -0.23 6.81 -3.69
N PHE A 107 -0.37 6.48 -4.98
CA PHE A 107 -0.68 7.45 -6.03
C PHE A 107 -1.96 8.29 -5.77
N PRO A 108 -3.14 7.69 -5.47
CA PRO A 108 -4.34 8.46 -5.17
C PRO A 108 -4.22 9.26 -3.86
N ILE A 109 -3.45 8.79 -2.88
CA ILE A 109 -3.17 9.57 -1.65
C ILE A 109 -2.49 10.89 -2.00
N PHE A 110 -1.46 10.86 -2.84
CA PHE A 110 -0.77 12.09 -3.25
C PHE A 110 -1.65 13.03 -4.06
N ILE A 111 -2.48 12.50 -4.96
CA ILE A 111 -3.45 13.32 -5.70
C ILE A 111 -4.47 13.94 -4.75
N ALA A 112 -5.00 13.18 -3.79
CA ALA A 112 -5.88 13.70 -2.75
C ALA A 112 -5.21 14.82 -1.94
N LEU A 113 -3.98 14.60 -1.46
CA LEU A 113 -3.26 15.65 -0.71
C LEU A 113 -3.03 16.91 -1.54
N LEU A 114 -2.72 16.78 -2.82
CA LEU A 114 -2.61 17.91 -3.73
C LEU A 114 -3.97 18.63 -3.85
N CYS A 115 -5.06 17.91 -4.11
CA CYS A 115 -6.41 18.50 -4.14
C CYS A 115 -6.78 19.19 -2.82
N PHE A 116 -6.33 18.67 -1.66
CA PHE A 116 -6.50 19.33 -0.37
C PHE A 116 -5.74 20.66 -0.30
N VAL A 117 -4.50 20.71 -0.76
CA VAL A 117 -3.73 21.97 -0.83
C VAL A 117 -4.45 23.00 -1.70
N PHE A 118 -5.02 22.59 -2.83
CA PHE A 118 -5.75 23.50 -3.74
C PHE A 118 -7.08 23.99 -3.16
N THR A 119 -7.87 23.11 -2.56
CA THR A 119 -9.26 23.41 -2.18
C THR A 119 -9.44 23.74 -0.70
N GLY A 120 -8.47 23.40 0.16
CA GLY A 120 -8.62 23.43 1.62
C GLY A 120 -9.72 22.51 2.17
N ASN A 121 -10.27 21.61 1.35
CA ASN A 121 -11.45 20.86 1.71
C ASN A 121 -11.11 19.63 2.57
N ILE A 122 -11.55 19.65 3.82
CA ILE A 122 -11.27 18.57 4.79
C ILE A 122 -11.88 17.21 4.40
N TYR A 123 -12.94 17.16 3.59
CA TYR A 123 -13.55 15.90 3.16
C TYR A 123 -12.60 15.04 2.32
N ILE A 124 -11.57 15.65 1.72
CA ILE A 124 -10.52 14.93 1.00
C ILE A 124 -9.73 14.00 1.93
N PHE A 125 -9.62 14.33 3.22
CA PHE A 125 -8.97 13.44 4.18
C PHE A 125 -9.71 12.12 4.40
N VAL A 126 -11.01 12.04 4.10
CA VAL A 126 -11.74 10.76 4.14
C VAL A 126 -11.16 9.78 3.10
N ILE A 127 -10.83 10.30 1.91
CA ILE A 127 -10.20 9.53 0.83
C ILE A 127 -8.79 9.08 1.25
N VAL A 128 -8.00 10.02 1.77
CA VAL A 128 -6.65 9.74 2.29
C VAL A 128 -6.69 8.68 3.38
N ALA A 129 -7.62 8.79 4.34
CA ALA A 129 -7.78 7.83 5.43
C ALA A 129 -8.19 6.45 4.92
N MET A 130 -9.06 6.36 3.91
CA MET A 130 -9.47 5.10 3.31
C MET A 130 -8.28 4.38 2.62
N CYS A 131 -7.54 5.09 1.76
CA CYS A 131 -6.37 4.53 1.09
C CYS A 131 -5.24 4.19 2.06
N PHE A 132 -4.99 5.07 3.03
CA PHE A 132 -3.97 4.83 4.05
C PHE A 132 -4.36 3.63 4.93
N GLY A 133 -5.64 3.51 5.30
CA GLY A 133 -6.18 2.32 5.96
C GLY A 133 -5.94 1.05 5.14
N ALA A 134 -6.15 1.08 3.82
CA ALA A 134 -5.87 -0.05 2.94
C ALA A 134 -4.37 -0.44 2.93
N VAL A 135 -3.48 0.55 2.93
CA VAL A 135 -2.02 0.35 3.07
C VAL A 135 -1.67 -0.30 4.41
N LEU A 136 -2.31 0.14 5.50
CA LEU A 136 -2.12 -0.44 6.84
C LEU A 136 -2.66 -1.88 6.94
N MET A 137 -3.79 -2.15 6.29
CA MET A 137 -4.38 -3.49 6.19
C MET A 137 -3.51 -4.46 5.38
N LYS A 138 -2.53 -3.99 4.61
CA LYS A 138 -1.56 -4.82 3.88
C LYS A 138 -0.16 -4.77 4.47
N ALA A 139 -0.05 -4.48 5.77
CA ALA A 139 1.21 -4.59 6.50
C ALA A 139 1.81 -6.01 6.37
N PRO A 140 3.09 -6.14 5.97
CA PRO A 140 3.78 -7.42 5.82
C PRO A 140 4.13 -7.99 7.20
N THR A 141 3.16 -8.62 7.85
CA THR A 141 3.38 -9.38 9.09
C THR A 141 3.65 -10.85 8.77
N ARG A 142 4.47 -11.51 9.59
CA ARG A 142 4.74 -12.95 9.42
C ARG A 142 3.44 -13.74 9.35
N ALA A 143 2.52 -13.52 10.29
CA ALA A 143 1.22 -14.19 10.33
C ALA A 143 0.39 -14.03 9.04
N ARG A 144 0.39 -12.83 8.43
CA ARG A 144 -0.30 -12.58 7.15
C ARG A 144 0.39 -13.28 6.00
N ALA A 145 1.72 -13.20 5.90
CA ALA A 145 2.46 -13.89 4.85
C ALA A 145 2.19 -15.41 4.90
N THR A 146 2.18 -16.00 6.10
CA THR A 146 1.89 -17.43 6.28
C THR A 146 0.46 -17.81 5.87
N SER A 147 -0.51 -16.95 6.20
CA SER A 147 -1.93 -17.13 5.88
C SER A 147 -2.23 -16.94 4.39
N GLU A 148 -1.75 -15.85 3.80
CA GLU A 148 -2.05 -15.48 2.42
C GLU A 148 -1.31 -16.36 1.41
N LEU A 149 -0.10 -16.85 1.74
CA LEU A 149 0.65 -17.80 0.89
C LEU A 149 0.28 -19.26 1.12
N GLN A 150 -0.64 -19.56 2.05
CA GLN A 150 -1.04 -20.92 2.42
C GLN A 150 0.17 -21.85 2.67
N LEU A 151 1.16 -21.37 3.43
CA LEU A 151 2.39 -22.12 3.66
C LEU A 151 2.11 -23.47 4.35
N THR A 152 2.77 -24.52 3.87
CA THR A 152 2.71 -25.86 4.45
C THR A 152 3.37 -25.91 5.84
N SER A 153 3.05 -26.91 6.66
CA SER A 153 3.62 -27.05 8.00
C SER A 153 5.16 -27.14 8.02
N SER A 154 5.78 -27.64 6.95
CA SER A 154 7.24 -27.64 6.74
C SER A 154 7.79 -26.25 6.43
N GLU A 155 7.14 -25.51 5.53
CA GLU A 155 7.54 -24.14 5.16
C GLU A 155 7.34 -23.16 6.34
N LYS A 156 6.34 -23.40 7.19
CA LYS A 156 6.12 -22.61 8.42
C LYS A 156 7.27 -22.73 9.40
N LYS A 157 7.86 -23.92 9.55
CA LYS A 157 9.02 -24.14 10.42
C LYS A 157 10.25 -23.45 9.85
N GLU A 158 10.49 -23.59 8.55
CA GLU A 158 11.58 -22.91 7.83
C GLU A 158 11.49 -21.38 7.87
N PHE A 159 10.28 -20.81 7.97
CA PHE A 159 10.07 -19.37 8.12
C PHE A 159 10.14 -18.87 9.58
N ALA A 160 10.00 -19.77 10.55
CA ALA A 160 10.06 -19.45 11.98
C ALA A 160 11.50 -19.52 12.52
N GLU A 161 12.30 -20.43 11.96
CA GLU A 161 13.76 -20.55 12.15
C GLU A 161 14.55 -19.40 11.49
#